data_AF-A0AA35WZZ0-F1
#
_entry.id   AF-A0AA35WZZ0-F1
#
_cell.length_a   1.000
_cell.length_b   1.000
_cell.length_c   1.000
_cell.angle_alpha   90.00
_cell.angle_beta   90.00
_cell.angle_gamma   90.00
#
_symmetry.space_group_name_H-M   'P 1'
#
loop_
_entity.id
_entity.type
_entity.pdbx_description
1 polymer ?
#
loop_
_entity_poly.entity_id
_entity_poly.type
_entity_poly.pdbx_seq_one_letter_code
_entity_poly.pdbx_strand_id
1 'polypeptide(L)'
;MAASSSSASSLQWGKIGVSSQLEVREREAWGRGVYAATALSTGLEVMRAEPLVHVLSNDVRGQLCDFCLRESQSLLKCGRCKYVRYCSKTCQRGDWRFHKGECGGIARAQPHSPTPLARLVVRCLLVDAEEETQRATEFLCSNEDKLSLEVKEDAATLMVCVRLLLENPETSAMRRAYTLLCKALCNTFTIHGSGLDPIGAGIYVG
;
A
#
# COMPACT_ATOMS: atom_id res chain seq x y z
N MET A 1 -29.62 22.60 29.53
CA MET A 1 -28.79 22.66 28.30
C MET A 1 -27.98 21.37 28.25
N ALA A 2 -28.45 20.40 27.46
CA ALA A 2 -27.85 19.08 27.38
C ALA A 2 -26.70 19.09 26.38
N ALA A 3 -25.52 18.63 26.81
CA ALA A 3 -24.36 18.43 25.97
C ALA A 3 -24.63 17.26 25.02
N SER A 4 -24.56 17.52 23.71
CA SER A 4 -24.70 16.53 22.66
C SER A 4 -23.43 15.66 22.61
N SER A 5 -23.56 14.40 23.02
CA SER A 5 -22.60 13.33 22.78
C SER A 5 -22.59 12.98 21.29
N SER A 6 -21.50 13.30 20.58
CA SER A 6 -21.29 12.79 19.23
C SER A 6 -20.84 11.32 19.32
N SER A 7 -21.67 10.45 18.77
CA SER A 7 -21.43 9.01 18.66
C SER A 7 -20.20 8.72 17.79
N ALA A 8 -19.21 8.03 18.35
CA ALA A 8 -18.13 7.41 17.59
C ALA A 8 -18.75 6.39 16.62
N SER A 9 -18.71 6.66 15.32
CA SER A 9 -19.17 5.71 14.31
C SER A 9 -18.11 4.63 14.14
N SER A 10 -18.51 3.39 14.41
CA SER A 10 -17.68 2.20 14.25
C SER A 10 -17.44 1.92 12.76
N LEU A 11 -16.28 2.36 12.25
CA LEU A 11 -15.78 1.99 10.93
C LEU A 11 -15.38 0.51 10.95
N GLN A 12 -16.06 -0.33 10.15
CA GLN A 12 -15.67 -1.73 9.95
C GLN A 12 -14.52 -1.80 8.95
N TRP A 13 -13.31 -1.65 9.47
CA TRP A 13 -12.07 -1.86 8.74
C TRP A 13 -11.86 -3.33 8.37
N GLY A 14 -10.98 -3.63 7.41
CA GLY A 14 -10.36 -4.95 7.24
C GLY A 14 -9.61 -5.42 8.49
N LYS A 15 -10.33 -5.85 9.53
CA LYS A 15 -9.85 -6.32 10.84
C LYS A 15 -8.63 -5.57 11.37
N ILE A 16 -8.67 -4.24 11.46
CA ILE A 16 -7.76 -3.59 12.41
C ILE A 16 -8.24 -3.96 13.80
N GLY A 17 -7.37 -4.63 14.55
CA GLY A 17 -7.52 -4.74 15.99
C GLY A 17 -6.79 -3.59 16.64
N VAL A 18 -7.48 -2.51 17.00
CA VAL A 18 -6.92 -1.46 17.87
C VAL A 18 -7.29 -1.81 19.31
N SER A 19 -6.30 -1.84 20.20
CA SER A 19 -6.58 -1.90 21.63
C SER A 19 -7.32 -0.64 22.09
N SER A 20 -8.35 -0.78 22.92
CA SER A 20 -9.03 0.36 23.56
C SER A 20 -8.11 1.21 24.45
N GLN A 21 -6.87 0.76 24.66
CA GLN A 21 -5.81 1.45 25.38
C GLN A 21 -5.01 2.42 24.50
N LEU A 22 -5.38 2.58 23.23
CA LEU A 22 -4.78 3.53 22.31
C LEU A 22 -5.74 4.67 21.96
N GLU A 23 -5.19 5.84 21.70
CA GLU A 23 -5.92 7.01 21.21
C GLU A 23 -5.08 7.78 20.18
N VAL A 24 -5.76 8.49 19.28
CA VAL A 24 -5.11 9.41 18.34
C VAL A 24 -5.09 10.80 18.94
N ARG A 25 -3.92 11.43 18.99
CA ARG A 25 -3.78 12.83 19.42
C ARG A 25 -3.00 13.63 18.37
N GLU A 26 -3.28 14.92 18.31
CA GLU A 26 -2.57 15.87 17.46
C GLU A 26 -1.66 16.77 18.31
N ARG A 27 -0.45 17.02 17.80
CA ARG A 27 0.56 17.88 18.41
C ARG A 27 1.08 18.86 17.37
N GLU A 28 1.33 20.10 17.80
CA GLU A 28 1.79 21.18 16.93
C GLU A 28 3.09 20.84 16.19
N ALA A 29 4.06 20.22 16.85
CA ALA A 29 5.38 19.92 16.27
C ALA A 29 5.43 18.66 15.40
N TRP A 30 4.55 17.67 15.64
CA TRP A 30 4.68 16.31 15.07
C TRP A 30 3.42 15.85 14.30
N GLY A 31 2.37 16.66 14.29
CA GLY A 31 1.07 16.29 13.72
C GLY A 31 0.38 15.21 14.54
N ARG A 32 -0.29 14.28 13.85
CA ARG A 32 -1.06 13.20 14.47
C ARG A 32 -0.16 12.02 14.85
N GLY A 33 -0.45 11.43 15.99
CA GLY A 33 0.21 10.22 16.47
C GLY A 33 -0.71 9.33 17.27
N VAL A 34 -0.29 8.08 17.44
CA VAL A 34 -0.97 7.09 18.29
C VAL A 34 -0.31 7.11 19.66
N TYR A 35 -1.12 7.25 20.72
CA TYR A 35 -0.67 7.37 22.09
C TYR A 35 -1.33 6.30 22.96
N ALA A 36 -0.60 5.85 23.97
CA ALA A 36 -1.18 5.06 25.04
C ALA A 36 -2.13 5.93 25.88
N ALA A 37 -3.40 5.54 25.96
CA ALA A 37 -4.40 6.13 26.85
C ALA A 37 -4.26 5.59 28.29
N THR A 38 -3.66 4.40 28.44
CA THR A 38 -3.43 3.73 29.73
C THR A 38 -2.07 3.00 29.72
N ALA A 39 -1.61 2.53 30.88
CA ALA A 39 -0.36 1.76 30.98
C ALA A 39 -0.45 0.43 30.22
N LEU A 40 0.55 0.15 29.37
CA LEU A 40 0.63 -1.06 28.56
C LEU A 40 1.56 -2.09 29.20
N SER A 41 1.17 -3.37 29.22
CA SER A 41 2.02 -4.46 29.69
C SER A 41 2.92 -5.01 28.57
N THR A 42 4.12 -5.47 28.94
CA THR A 42 5.04 -6.14 28.00
C THR A 42 4.35 -7.33 27.31
N GLY A 43 4.53 -7.44 26.00
CA GLY A 43 3.94 -8.50 25.18
C GLY A 43 2.48 -8.28 24.79
N LEU A 44 1.84 -7.18 25.21
CA LEU A 44 0.50 -6.83 24.75
C LEU A 44 0.52 -6.45 23.27
N GLU A 45 -0.32 -7.10 22.46
CA GLU A 45 -0.63 -6.65 21.10
C GLU A 45 -1.48 -5.37 21.18
N VAL A 46 -0.89 -4.23 20.81
CA VAL A 46 -1.58 -2.94 20.87
C VAL A 46 -2.33 -2.61 19.58
N MET A 47 -1.83 -3.11 18.44
CA MET A 47 -2.39 -2.88 17.12
C MET A 47 -2.02 -4.04 16.19
N ARG A 48 -2.98 -4.46 15.37
CA ARG A 48 -2.76 -5.35 14.24
C ARG A 48 -3.46 -4.77 13.02
N ALA A 49 -2.76 -4.71 11.89
CA ALA A 49 -3.29 -4.22 10.63
C ALA A 49 -2.79 -5.10 9.48
N GLU A 50 -3.67 -5.37 8.52
CA GLU A 50 -3.30 -5.91 7.22
C GLU A 50 -2.97 -4.75 6.28
N PRO A 51 -2.04 -4.91 5.32
CA PRO A 51 -1.73 -3.85 4.38
C PRO A 51 -2.95 -3.53 3.52
N LEU A 52 -3.21 -2.24 3.29
CA LEU A 52 -4.19 -1.78 2.29
C LEU A 52 -3.82 -2.35 0.92
N VAL A 53 -2.54 -2.19 0.58
CA VAL A 53 -1.91 -2.77 -0.60
C VAL A 53 -0.48 -3.16 -0.25
N HIS A 54 0.02 -4.17 -0.94
CA HIS A 54 1.42 -4.56 -0.89
C HIS A 54 1.90 -5.04 -2.25
N VAL A 55 3.23 -5.10 -2.39
CA VAL A 55 3.96 -5.58 -3.55
C VAL A 55 5.15 -6.43 -3.13
N LEU A 56 5.44 -7.47 -3.91
CA LEU A 56 6.65 -8.26 -3.76
C LEU A 56 7.86 -7.50 -4.32
N SER A 57 9.02 -7.60 -3.67
CA SER A 57 10.29 -7.07 -4.19
C SER A 57 10.68 -7.80 -5.47
N ASN A 58 11.39 -7.09 -6.35
CA ASN A 58 11.89 -7.67 -7.59
C ASN A 58 13.01 -8.70 -7.33
N ASP A 59 13.73 -8.61 -6.21
CA ASP A 59 14.87 -9.47 -5.88
C ASP A 59 14.45 -10.91 -5.57
N VAL A 60 13.27 -11.08 -4.99
CA VAL A 60 12.69 -12.38 -4.61
C VAL A 60 11.58 -12.84 -5.57
N ARG A 61 11.40 -12.12 -6.68
CA ARG A 61 10.36 -12.42 -7.66
C ARG A 61 10.54 -13.82 -8.23
N GLY A 62 9.49 -14.61 -8.11
CA GLY A 62 9.47 -15.98 -8.60
C GLY A 62 10.09 -17.01 -7.69
N GLN A 63 10.49 -16.60 -6.49
CA GLN A 63 10.73 -17.46 -5.34
C GLN A 63 9.49 -17.45 -4.43
N LEU A 64 8.86 -16.27 -4.28
CA LEU A 64 7.66 -16.06 -3.47
C LEU A 64 6.41 -15.79 -4.33
N CYS A 65 5.25 -16.05 -3.75
CA CYS A 65 3.97 -15.65 -4.32
C CYS A 65 3.78 -14.12 -4.25
N ASP A 66 3.45 -13.47 -5.38
CA ASP A 66 3.16 -12.02 -5.45
C ASP A 66 1.96 -11.58 -4.57
N PHE A 67 1.12 -12.53 -4.13
CA PHE A 67 -0.06 -12.25 -3.33
C PHE A 67 0.14 -12.55 -1.85
N CYS A 68 0.43 -13.79 -1.47
CA CYS A 68 0.56 -14.14 -0.05
C CYS A 68 1.98 -14.01 0.50
N LEU A 69 2.96 -13.66 -0.35
CA LEU A 69 4.38 -13.48 -0.01
C LEU A 69 5.07 -14.74 0.57
N ARG A 70 4.44 -15.92 0.42
CA ARG A 70 5.00 -17.20 0.88
C ARG A 70 5.75 -17.91 -0.23
N GLU A 71 6.76 -18.68 0.18
CA GLU A 71 7.46 -19.64 -0.67
C GLU A 71 6.53 -20.74 -1.18
N SER A 72 6.87 -21.28 -2.35
CA SER A 72 6.21 -22.45 -2.91
C SER A 72 7.18 -23.20 -3.81
N GLN A 73 7.15 -24.54 -3.76
CA GLN A 73 7.96 -25.39 -4.65
C GLN A 73 7.67 -25.13 -6.13
N SER A 74 6.42 -24.77 -6.45
CA SER A 74 6.04 -24.36 -7.79
C SER A 74 5.12 -23.14 -7.74
N LEU A 75 5.37 -22.20 -8.64
CA LEU A 75 4.56 -21.00 -8.79
C LEU A 75 3.90 -20.96 -10.17
N LEU A 76 2.60 -20.71 -10.17
CA LEU A 76 1.79 -20.46 -11.35
C LEU A 76 2.06 -19.04 -11.85
N LYS A 77 2.40 -18.89 -13.12
CA LYS A 77 2.61 -17.59 -13.74
C LYS A 77 1.30 -17.05 -14.30
N CYS A 78 1.04 -15.74 -14.14
CA CYS A 78 -0.08 -15.10 -14.84
C CYS A 78 0.06 -15.28 -16.36
N GLY A 79 -0.98 -15.79 -17.02
CA GLY A 79 -0.96 -16.11 -18.45
C GLY A 79 -0.81 -14.87 -19.36
N ARG A 80 -1.31 -13.71 -18.92
CA ARG A 80 -1.28 -12.46 -19.70
C ARG A 80 0.05 -11.73 -19.56
N CYS A 81 0.40 -11.26 -18.36
CA CYS A 81 1.61 -10.45 -18.15
C CYS A 81 2.90 -11.26 -18.06
N LYS A 82 2.81 -12.57 -17.76
CA LYS A 82 3.95 -13.46 -17.55
C LYS A 82 4.93 -12.99 -16.45
N TYR A 83 4.50 -12.05 -15.60
CA TYR A 83 5.34 -11.40 -14.59
C TYR A 83 5.05 -11.92 -13.19
N VAL A 84 3.82 -11.67 -12.70
CA VAL A 84 3.39 -12.07 -11.36
C VAL A 84 3.19 -13.58 -11.26
N ARG A 85 3.47 -14.12 -10.08
CA ARG A 85 3.51 -15.54 -9.79
C ARG A 85 2.73 -15.88 -8.52
N TYR A 86 2.04 -17.02 -8.52
CA TYR A 86 1.11 -17.41 -7.47
C TYR A 86 1.33 -18.85 -7.02
N CYS A 87 1.24 -19.12 -5.72
CA CYS A 87 1.31 -20.50 -5.21
C CYS A 87 0.06 -21.33 -5.54
N SER A 88 -1.07 -20.69 -5.88
CA SER A 88 -2.33 -21.37 -6.19
C SER A 88 -3.28 -20.51 -7.04
N LYS A 89 -4.26 -21.16 -7.67
CA LYS A 89 -5.39 -20.47 -8.33
C LYS A 89 -6.21 -19.62 -7.35
N THR A 90 -6.18 -19.95 -6.05
CA THR A 90 -6.84 -19.15 -5.01
C THR A 90 -6.11 -17.82 -4.80
N CYS A 91 -4.77 -17.85 -4.68
CA CYS A 91 -3.98 -16.62 -4.60
C CYS A 91 -4.09 -15.77 -5.87
N GLN A 92 -4.09 -16.40 -7.05
CA GLN A 92 -4.31 -15.69 -8.31
C GLN A 92 -5.67 -14.96 -8.37
N ARG A 93 -6.75 -15.63 -7.93
CA ARG A 93 -8.09 -15.02 -7.89
C ARG A 93 -8.18 -13.91 -6.84
N GLY A 94 -7.57 -14.11 -5.67
CA GLY A 94 -7.54 -13.11 -4.59
C GLY A 94 -6.79 -11.84 -4.97
N ASP A 95 -5.67 -11.96 -5.68
CA ASP A 95 -4.88 -10.81 -6.16
C ASP A 95 -5.54 -10.08 -7.32
N TRP A 96 -6.52 -10.69 -8.02
CA TRP A 96 -7.07 -10.13 -9.24
C TRP A 96 -7.65 -8.72 -9.05
N ARG A 97 -8.21 -8.41 -7.87
CA ARG A 97 -8.69 -7.06 -7.56
C ARG A 97 -7.59 -6.00 -7.68
N PHE A 98 -6.34 -6.34 -7.34
CA PHE A 98 -5.19 -5.45 -7.43
C PHE A 98 -4.47 -5.58 -8.77
N HIS A 99 -4.25 -6.82 -9.22
CA HIS A 99 -3.45 -7.12 -10.39
C HIS A 99 -4.14 -6.75 -11.71
N LYS A 100 -5.48 -6.81 -11.78
CA LYS A 100 -6.23 -6.62 -13.04
C LYS A 100 -5.84 -5.33 -13.77
N GLY A 101 -5.77 -4.22 -13.03
CA GLY A 101 -5.49 -2.90 -13.60
C GLY A 101 -4.03 -2.69 -14.01
N GLU A 102 -3.06 -3.32 -13.33
CA GLU A 102 -1.63 -3.25 -13.70
C GLU A 102 -1.24 -4.31 -14.75
N CYS A 103 -2.00 -5.41 -14.88
CA CYS A 103 -1.62 -6.58 -15.67
C CYS A 103 -1.30 -6.26 -17.13
N GLY A 104 -2.11 -5.41 -17.78
CA GLY A 104 -1.90 -5.02 -19.17
C GLY A 104 -0.64 -4.17 -19.35
N GLY A 105 -0.41 -3.21 -18.46
CA GLY A 105 0.78 -2.37 -18.50
C GLY A 105 2.06 -3.15 -18.22
N ILE A 106 2.04 -4.06 -17.25
CA ILE A 106 3.17 -4.97 -17.00
C ILE A 106 3.50 -5.81 -18.23
N ALA A 107 2.48 -6.30 -18.95
CA ALA A 107 2.69 -7.08 -20.17
C ALA A 107 3.39 -6.25 -21.27
N ARG A 108 3.00 -4.98 -21.43
CA ARG A 108 3.57 -4.05 -22.42
C ARG A 108 4.98 -3.58 -22.06
N ALA A 109 5.30 -3.50 -20.76
CA ALA A 109 6.59 -3.02 -20.28
C ALA A 109 7.74 -4.03 -20.49
N GLN A 110 7.42 -5.30 -20.81
CA GLN A 110 8.42 -6.34 -21.11
C GLN A 110 9.43 -5.88 -22.18
N PRO A 111 10.73 -6.18 -22.03
CA PRO A 111 11.34 -7.03 -20.99
C PRO A 111 11.63 -6.32 -19.67
N HIS A 112 11.30 -5.03 -19.54
CA HIS A 112 11.60 -4.25 -18.33
C HIS A 112 10.66 -4.64 -17.18
N SER A 113 11.23 -4.63 -15.98
CA SER A 113 10.47 -4.91 -14.76
C SER A 113 10.01 -3.59 -14.14
N PRO A 114 8.71 -3.42 -13.83
CA PRO A 114 8.28 -2.23 -13.10
C PRO A 114 8.93 -2.18 -11.72
N THR A 115 9.14 -0.97 -11.22
CA THR A 115 9.65 -0.78 -9.86
C THR A 115 8.58 -1.17 -8.83
N PRO A 116 8.95 -1.73 -7.67
CA PRO A 116 7.98 -2.05 -6.62
C PRO A 116 7.14 -0.82 -6.21
N LEU A 117 7.76 0.36 -6.08
CA LEU A 117 7.06 1.57 -5.70
C LEU A 117 6.04 2.02 -6.77
N ALA A 118 6.36 1.94 -8.07
CA ALA A 118 5.40 2.25 -9.12
C ALA A 118 4.19 1.28 -9.09
N ARG A 119 4.44 -0.02 -8.87
CA ARG A 119 3.35 -1.00 -8.67
C ARG A 119 2.53 -0.69 -7.43
N LEU A 120 3.16 -0.30 -6.32
CA LEU A 120 2.47 0.01 -5.07
C LEU A 120 1.51 1.21 -5.26
N VAL A 121 1.98 2.27 -5.92
CA VAL A 121 1.17 3.45 -6.25
C VAL A 121 0.01 3.08 -7.18
N VAL A 122 0.25 2.26 -8.21
CA VAL A 122 -0.83 1.79 -9.11
C VAL A 122 -1.84 0.95 -8.35
N ARG A 123 -1.40 0.02 -7.50
CA ARG A 123 -2.30 -0.78 -6.67
C ARG A 123 -3.13 0.11 -5.75
N CYS A 124 -2.51 1.09 -5.08
CA CYS A 124 -3.22 2.11 -4.30
C CYS A 124 -4.28 2.82 -5.16
N LEU A 125 -3.91 3.38 -6.31
CA LEU A 125 -4.84 4.12 -7.17
C LEU A 125 -6.05 3.28 -7.59
N LEU A 126 -5.84 1.98 -7.85
CA LEU A 126 -6.88 1.06 -8.30
C LEU A 126 -7.85 0.68 -7.18
N VAL A 127 -7.40 0.64 -5.92
CA VAL A 127 -8.31 0.45 -4.77
C VAL A 127 -8.89 1.75 -4.24
N ASP A 128 -8.22 2.88 -4.48
CA ASP A 128 -8.64 4.25 -4.16
C ASP A 128 -9.85 4.72 -4.99
N ALA A 129 -10.36 3.89 -5.91
CA ALA A 129 -11.65 4.10 -6.55
C ALA A 129 -12.84 3.78 -5.63
N GLU A 130 -12.61 3.11 -4.50
CA GLU A 130 -13.61 2.81 -3.47
C GLU A 130 -13.58 3.92 -2.40
N GLU A 131 -14.75 4.46 -2.03
CA GLU A 131 -14.89 5.60 -1.10
C GLU A 131 -14.19 5.34 0.25
N GLU A 132 -14.23 4.10 0.72
CA GLU A 132 -13.58 3.67 1.95
C GLU A 132 -12.06 3.78 1.88
N THR A 133 -11.47 3.33 0.77
CA THR A 133 -10.02 3.40 0.56
C THR A 133 -9.54 4.83 0.39
N GLN A 134 -10.33 5.67 -0.27
CA GLN A 134 -10.02 7.09 -0.42
C GLN A 134 -9.95 7.79 0.92
N ARG A 135 -10.90 7.50 1.84
CA ARG A 135 -10.85 8.00 3.23
C ARG A 135 -9.62 7.48 3.98
N ALA A 136 -9.27 6.21 3.79
CA ALA A 136 -8.14 5.61 4.47
C ALA A 136 -6.80 6.23 4.04
N THR A 137 -6.63 6.53 2.75
CA THR A 137 -5.41 7.17 2.25
C THR A 137 -5.40 8.68 2.46
N GLU A 138 -6.56 9.34 2.60
CA GLU A 138 -6.72 10.78 2.79
C GLU A 138 -5.79 11.32 3.87
N PHE A 139 -5.73 10.61 4.99
CA PHE A 139 -4.98 10.95 6.19
C PHE A 139 -3.49 10.63 6.14
N LEU A 140 -2.95 10.01 5.08
CA LEU A 140 -1.51 9.78 5.00
C LEU A 140 -0.76 11.09 4.73
N CYS A 141 0.34 11.32 5.44
CA CYS A 141 1.18 12.49 5.24
C CYS A 141 1.89 12.39 3.88
N SER A 142 1.86 13.45 3.06
CA SER A 142 2.57 13.48 1.77
C SER A 142 3.93 14.17 1.83
N ASN A 143 4.10 15.17 2.72
CA ASN A 143 5.24 16.09 2.75
C ASN A 143 5.65 16.63 1.36
N GLU A 144 4.69 16.74 0.43
CA GLU A 144 4.95 17.12 -0.97
C GLU A 144 5.64 18.49 -1.07
N ASP A 145 5.23 19.42 -0.22
CA ASP A 145 5.77 20.77 -0.07
C ASP A 145 7.23 20.78 0.41
N LYS A 146 7.70 19.70 1.05
CA LYS A 146 9.05 19.57 1.62
C LYS A 146 10.00 18.74 0.76
N LEU A 147 9.53 18.19 -0.37
CA LEU A 147 10.39 17.40 -1.25
C LEU A 147 11.47 18.27 -1.89
N SER A 148 12.72 17.80 -1.83
CA SER A 148 13.85 18.42 -2.54
C SER A 148 13.65 18.35 -4.06
N LEU A 149 14.41 19.15 -4.80
CA LEU A 149 14.36 19.13 -6.27
C LEU A 149 14.74 17.76 -6.83
N GLU A 150 15.79 17.14 -6.30
CA GLU A 150 16.26 15.79 -6.68
C GLU A 150 15.15 14.74 -6.48
N VAL A 151 14.48 14.74 -5.34
CA VAL A 151 13.38 13.80 -5.08
C VAL A 151 12.20 14.05 -6.01
N LYS A 152 11.94 15.30 -6.41
CA LYS A 152 10.89 15.63 -7.39
C LYS A 152 11.24 15.12 -8.79
N GLU A 153 12.50 15.14 -9.19
CA GLU A 153 12.98 14.58 -10.47
C GLU A 153 12.84 13.05 -10.48
N ASP A 154 13.22 12.38 -9.39
CA ASP A 154 13.01 10.94 -9.21
C ASP A 154 11.53 10.57 -9.22
N ALA A 155 10.70 11.37 -8.53
CA ALA A 155 9.26 11.20 -8.52
C ALA A 155 8.66 11.34 -9.93
N ALA A 156 9.12 12.31 -10.73
CA ALA A 156 8.70 12.47 -12.12
C ALA A 156 9.07 11.23 -12.96
N THR A 157 10.26 10.67 -12.76
CA THR A 157 10.68 9.41 -13.41
C THR A 157 9.79 8.23 -13.01
N LEU A 158 9.49 8.09 -11.72
CA LEU A 158 8.55 7.07 -11.23
C LEU A 158 7.14 7.25 -11.79
N MET A 159 6.68 8.48 -11.98
CA MET A 159 5.37 8.77 -12.59
C MET A 159 5.29 8.33 -14.05
N VAL A 160 6.41 8.32 -14.80
CA VAL A 160 6.46 7.70 -16.13
C VAL A 160 6.22 6.19 -16.02
N CYS A 161 6.86 5.51 -15.07
CA CYS A 161 6.64 4.08 -14.82
C CYS A 161 5.18 3.79 -14.42
N VAL A 162 4.59 4.60 -13.54
CA VAL A 162 3.17 4.50 -13.14
C VAL A 162 2.26 4.64 -14.36
N ARG A 163 2.52 5.62 -15.23
CA ARG A 163 1.72 5.83 -16.45
C ARG A 163 1.77 4.62 -17.39
N LEU A 164 2.94 3.99 -17.55
CA LEU A 164 3.11 2.81 -18.40
C LEU A 164 2.32 1.60 -17.89
N LEU A 165 2.14 1.49 -16.57
CA LEU A 165 1.39 0.43 -15.92
C LEU A 165 -0.13 0.56 -16.08
N LEU A 166 -0.63 1.78 -16.32
CA LEU A 166 -2.06 2.06 -16.49
C LEU A 166 -2.48 1.98 -17.97
N GLU A 167 -3.73 1.59 -18.21
CA GLU A 167 -4.33 1.61 -19.56
C GLU A 167 -5.01 2.96 -19.80
N ASN A 168 -4.39 3.82 -20.63
CA ASN A 168 -4.92 5.14 -21.01
C ASN A 168 -5.42 6.01 -19.83
N PRO A 169 -4.59 6.28 -18.80
CA PRO A 169 -5.05 7.03 -17.64
C PRO A 169 -5.39 8.48 -18.00
N GLU A 170 -6.52 8.96 -17.48
CA GLU A 170 -6.88 10.38 -17.55
C GLU A 170 -5.93 11.25 -16.70
N THR A 171 -5.87 12.54 -17.01
CA THR A 171 -5.07 13.52 -16.26
C THR A 171 -5.44 13.57 -14.77
N SER A 172 -6.73 13.41 -14.44
CA SER A 172 -7.23 13.35 -13.06
C SER A 172 -6.63 12.17 -12.29
N ALA A 173 -6.59 10.98 -12.92
CA ALA A 173 -6.01 9.78 -12.35
C ALA A 173 -4.49 9.94 -12.13
N MET A 174 -3.79 10.57 -13.07
CA MET A 174 -2.35 10.84 -12.94
C MET A 174 -2.03 11.82 -11.82
N ARG A 175 -2.86 12.84 -11.58
CA ARG A 175 -2.71 13.74 -10.42
C ARG A 175 -2.90 12.99 -9.11
N ARG A 176 -3.93 12.17 -9.00
CA ARG A 176 -4.16 11.31 -7.82
C ARG A 176 -3.00 10.36 -7.59
N ALA A 177 -2.47 9.76 -8.65
CA ALA A 177 -1.32 8.87 -8.57
C ALA A 177 -0.06 9.59 -8.06
N TYR A 178 0.17 10.85 -8.43
CA TYR A 178 1.27 11.65 -7.89
C TYR A 178 1.08 11.97 -6.40
N THR A 179 -0.13 12.33 -5.97
CA THR A 179 -0.44 12.49 -4.54
C THR A 179 -0.20 11.18 -3.77
N LEU A 180 -0.63 10.05 -4.32
CA LEU A 180 -0.40 8.72 -3.73
C LEU A 180 1.09 8.35 -3.71
N LEU A 181 1.87 8.77 -4.71
CA LEU A 181 3.33 8.60 -4.70
C LEU A 181 3.97 9.36 -3.54
N CYS A 182 3.62 10.64 -3.35
CA CYS A 182 4.16 11.43 -2.23
C CYS A 182 3.78 10.80 -0.88
N LYS A 183 2.54 10.30 -0.75
CA LYS A 183 2.09 9.54 0.43
C LYS A 183 2.87 8.23 0.59
N ALA A 184 3.11 7.48 -0.48
CA ALA A 184 3.88 6.24 -0.42
C ALA A 184 5.33 6.50 0.03
N LEU A 185 5.96 7.59 -0.42
CA LEU A 185 7.32 7.96 0.00
C LEU A 185 7.44 8.19 1.52
N CYS A 186 6.36 8.59 2.19
CA CYS A 186 6.36 8.85 3.63
C CYS A 186 5.83 7.68 4.48
N ASN A 187 4.96 6.82 3.92
CA ASN A 187 4.14 5.89 4.71
C ASN A 187 4.28 4.41 4.27
N THR A 188 5.28 4.09 3.45
CA THR A 188 5.56 2.70 3.04
C THR A 188 6.36 1.97 4.12
N PHE A 189 5.92 0.77 4.46
CA PHE A 189 6.64 -0.15 5.33
C PHE A 189 7.27 -1.26 4.50
N THR A 190 8.54 -1.57 4.77
CA THR A 190 9.20 -2.75 4.22
C THR A 190 8.66 -4.00 4.91
N ILE A 191 8.22 -4.98 4.11
CA ILE A 191 7.79 -6.30 4.58
C ILE A 191 9.01 -7.20 4.59
N HIS A 192 9.22 -7.87 5.73
CA HIS A 192 10.36 -8.77 5.93
C HIS A 192 9.91 -10.23 6.01
N GLY A 193 10.76 -11.12 5.50
CA GLY A 193 10.64 -12.56 5.69
C GLY A 193 11.01 -12.99 7.12
N SER A 194 10.94 -14.29 7.39
CA SER A 194 11.34 -14.85 8.69
C SER A 194 12.82 -14.64 9.01
N GLY A 195 13.66 -14.46 7.98
CA GLY A 195 15.08 -14.16 8.10
C GLY A 195 15.40 -12.67 8.24
N LEU A 196 14.39 -11.80 8.38
CA LEU A 196 14.53 -10.34 8.34
C LEU A 196 15.05 -9.81 6.99
N ASP A 197 14.92 -10.59 5.93
CA ASP A 197 15.21 -10.20 4.56
C ASP A 197 14.06 -9.36 3.98
N PRO A 198 14.34 -8.25 3.26
CA PRO A 198 13.30 -7.41 2.69
C PRO A 198 12.66 -8.11 1.48
N ILE A 199 11.43 -8.59 1.64
CA ILE A 199 10.71 -9.35 0.61
C ILE A 199 9.68 -8.51 -0.13
N GLY A 200 9.31 -7.35 0.37
CA GLY A 200 8.28 -6.51 -0.25
C GLY A 200 8.06 -5.19 0.45
N ALA A 201 7.01 -4.50 0.03
CA ALA A 201 6.61 -3.22 0.59
C ALA A 201 5.08 -3.15 0.68
N GLY A 202 4.56 -2.45 1.69
CA GLY A 202 3.13 -2.27 1.88
C GLY A 202 2.78 -0.93 2.50
N ILE A 203 1.57 -0.47 2.21
CA ILE A 203 0.97 0.69 2.88
C ILE A 203 -0.03 0.16 3.89
N TYR A 204 0.16 0.54 5.14
CA TYR A 204 -0.72 0.23 6.25
C TYR A 204 -1.42 1.51 6.63
N VAL A 205 -2.72 1.52 6.43
CA VAL A 205 -3.61 2.56 6.95
C VAL A 205 -4.15 2.02 8.27
N GLY A 206 -4.31 2.90 9.26
CA GLY A 206 -4.59 2.57 10.67
C GLY A 206 -5.80 3.33 11.17
#